data_AF-A0A8J3INI2-F1
#
_entry.id   AF-A0A8J3INI2-F1
#
_cell.length_a   1.000
_cell.length_b   1.000
_cell.length_c   1.000
_cell.angle_alpha   90.00
_cell.angle_beta   90.00
_cell.angle_gamma   90.00
#
_symmetry.space_group_name_H-M   'P 1'
#
loop_
_entity.id
_entity.type
_entity.pdbx_description
1 polymer ?
#
loop_
_entity_poly.entity_id
_entity_poly.type
_entity_poly.pdbx_seq_one_letter_code
_entity_poly.pdbx_strand_id
1 'polypeptide(L)'
;MTAVRIINWIARITGIITLLLGLTFWVTSINSIPGIHMLVGITFTLSFLILSIIMVFSSGVRLLGVIGIVYALIIPVFGVIQAGLLVGDLHWLIRLAHMLVGIGAMLVIQTIYTRYGHLKQPAQQTAAAS
;
A
#
# COMPACT_ATOMS: atom_id res chain seq x y z
N MET A 1 -10.49 -16.62 3.02
CA MET A 1 -11.05 -15.27 2.77
C MET A 1 -10.84 -14.32 3.95
N THR A 2 -11.00 -14.77 5.20
CA THR A 2 -10.88 -13.93 6.41
C THR A 2 -9.54 -13.19 6.54
N ALA A 3 -8.41 -13.87 6.34
CA ALA A 3 -7.08 -13.26 6.43
C ALA A 3 -6.89 -12.11 5.43
N VAL A 4 -7.22 -12.32 4.15
CA VAL A 4 -7.16 -11.29 3.10
C VAL A 4 -8.03 -10.09 3.46
N ARG A 5 -9.22 -10.31 4.03
CA ARG A 5 -10.11 -9.24 4.49
C ARG A 5 -9.50 -8.44 5.63
N ILE A 6 -8.92 -9.10 6.63
CA ILE A 6 -8.28 -8.44 7.78
C ILE A 6 -7.09 -7.61 7.30
N ILE A 7 -6.20 -8.20 6.51
CA ILE A 7 -5.00 -7.51 6.00
C ILE A 7 -5.39 -6.31 5.14
N ASN A 8 -6.43 -6.43 4.29
CA ASN A 8 -6.94 -5.32 3.51
C ASN A 8 -7.47 -4.18 4.41
N TRP A 9 -8.18 -4.50 5.50
CA TRP A 9 -8.61 -3.48 6.47
C TRP A 9 -7.43 -2.76 7.12
N ILE A 10 -6.42 -3.52 7.58
CA ILE A 10 -5.19 -2.94 8.13
C ILE A 10 -4.52 -2.02 7.10
N ALA A 11 -4.38 -2.46 5.85
CA ALA A 11 -3.79 -1.68 4.78
C ALA A 11 -4.57 -0.38 4.50
N ARG A 12 -5.91 -0.43 4.49
CA ARG A 12 -6.74 0.77 4.25
C ARG A 12 -6.60 1.79 5.37
N ILE A 13 -6.69 1.34 6.61
CA ILE A 13 -6.60 2.21 7.79
C ILE A 13 -5.20 2.83 7.87
N THR A 14 -4.16 2.00 7.80
CA THR A 14 -2.78 2.48 7.86
C THR A 14 -2.41 3.36 6.67
N GLY A 15 -2.92 3.06 5.47
CA GLY A 15 -2.78 3.89 4.27
C GLY A 15 -3.32 5.31 4.46
N ILE A 16 -4.54 5.44 5.00
CA ILE A 16 -5.14 6.75 5.31
C ILE A 16 -4.33 7.47 6.39
N ILE A 17 -3.98 6.79 7.48
CA ILE A 17 -3.23 7.40 8.58
C ILE A 17 -1.84 7.86 8.10
N THR A 18 -1.10 7.04 7.34
CA THR A 18 0.23 7.42 6.85
C THR A 18 0.16 8.60 5.88
N LEU A 19 -0.87 8.69 5.04
CA LEU A 19 -1.11 9.82 4.14
C LEU A 19 -1.35 11.11 4.93
N LEU A 20 -2.21 11.05 5.96
CA LEU A 20 -2.50 12.21 6.82
C LEU A 20 -1.26 12.64 7.62
N LEU A 21 -0.49 11.70 8.17
CA LEU A 21 0.76 12.00 8.88
C LEU A 21 1.79 12.64 7.94
N GLY A 22 1.96 12.11 6.73
CA GLY A 22 2.88 12.66 5.73
C GLY A 22 2.50 14.07 5.32
N LEU A 23 1.22 14.32 5.06
CA LEU A 23 0.70 15.66 4.74
C LEU A 23 0.86 16.63 5.92
N THR A 24 0.58 16.17 7.14
CA THR A 24 0.73 16.99 8.35
C THR A 24 2.19 17.39 8.53
N PHE A 25 3.13 16.45 8.39
CA PHE A 25 4.56 16.75 8.44
C PHE A 25 4.97 17.74 7.35
N TRP A 26 4.49 17.55 6.11
CA TRP A 26 4.80 18.47 5.01
C TRP A 26 4.37 19.90 5.32
N VAL A 27 3.16 20.12 5.83
CA VAL A 27 2.62 21.48 6.06
C VAL A 27 3.14 22.11 7.34
N THR A 28 3.36 21.33 8.40
CA THR A 28 3.64 21.87 9.75
C THR A 28 5.10 21.76 10.18
N SER A 29 5.89 20.90 9.54
CA SER A 29 7.29 20.62 9.90
C SER A 29 7.49 20.16 11.36
N ILE A 30 6.49 19.53 11.98
CA ILE A 30 6.61 18.97 13.35
C ILE A 30 7.56 17.77 13.36
N ASN A 31 8.68 17.88 14.07
CA ASN A 31 9.77 16.90 14.10
C ASN A 31 9.42 15.52 14.70
N SER A 32 8.34 15.40 15.47
CA SER A 32 7.90 14.12 16.03
C SER A 32 7.09 13.25 15.05
N ILE A 33 6.57 13.83 13.98
CA ILE A 33 5.70 13.13 13.01
C ILE A 33 6.44 12.09 12.14
N PRO A 34 7.67 12.34 11.64
CA PRO A 34 8.37 11.37 10.79
C PRO A 34 8.49 9.97 11.38
N GLY A 35 8.77 9.85 12.69
CA GLY A 35 8.89 8.54 13.36
C GLY A 35 7.59 7.73 13.33
N ILE A 36 6.47 8.34 13.73
CA ILE A 36 5.15 7.68 13.69
C ILE A 36 4.69 7.45 12.24
N HIS A 37 4.98 8.38 11.32
CA HIS A 37 4.70 8.23 9.88
C HIS A 37 5.40 6.99 9.30
N MET A 38 6.69 6.80 9.62
CA MET A 38 7.45 5.63 9.18
C MET A 38 6.90 4.33 9.77
N LEU A 39 6.59 4.28 11.06
CA LEU A 39 6.03 3.08 11.69
C LEU A 39 4.70 2.67 11.04
N VAL A 40 3.79 3.62 10.84
CA VAL A 40 2.50 3.37 10.19
C VAL A 40 2.69 3.05 8.71
N GLY A 41 3.61 3.73 8.02
CA GLY A 41 3.96 3.49 6.62
C GLY A 41 4.55 2.09 6.39
N ILE A 42 5.42 1.62 7.26
CA ILE A 42 5.95 0.25 7.22
C ILE A 42 4.80 -0.75 7.40
N THR A 43 3.92 -0.53 8.37
CA THR A 43 2.73 -1.39 8.58
C THR A 43 1.83 -1.46 7.34
N PHE A 44 1.63 -0.31 6.68
CA PHE A 44 0.92 -0.22 5.40
C PHE A 44 1.61 -1.05 4.30
N THR A 45 2.92 -0.83 4.08
CA THR A 45 3.68 -1.51 3.02
C THR A 45 3.83 -3.01 3.26
N LEU A 46 3.94 -3.45 4.51
CA LEU A 46 3.95 -4.88 4.86
C LEU A 46 2.59 -5.53 4.60
N SER A 47 1.49 -4.85 4.95
CA SER A 47 0.14 -5.35 4.64
C SER A 47 -0.06 -5.49 3.13
N PHE A 48 0.40 -4.50 2.35
CA PHE A 48 0.37 -4.54 0.89
C PHE A 48 1.25 -5.68 0.33
N LEU A 49 2.46 -5.84 0.85
CA LEU A 49 3.38 -6.91 0.44
C LEU A 49 2.76 -8.29 0.69
N ILE A 50 2.19 -8.52 1.88
CA ILE A 50 1.54 -9.79 2.22
C ILE A 50 0.37 -10.08 1.27
N LEU A 51 -0.51 -9.09 1.01
CA LEU A 51 -1.60 -9.26 0.04
C LEU A 51 -1.07 -9.64 -1.35
N SER A 52 -0.02 -8.97 -1.80
CA SER A 52 0.60 -9.20 -3.10
C SER A 52 1.22 -10.59 -3.21
N ILE A 53 1.87 -11.08 -2.14
CA ILE A 53 2.38 -12.45 -2.04
C ILE A 53 1.23 -13.47 -2.16
N ILE A 54 0.12 -13.27 -1.43
CA ILE A 54 -1.06 -14.15 -1.54
C ILE A 54 -1.57 -14.20 -2.99
N MET A 55 -1.54 -13.07 -3.71
CA MET A 55 -2.00 -13.02 -5.11
C MET A 55 -1.09 -13.79 -6.06
N VAL A 56 0.22 -13.83 -5.81
CA VAL A 56 1.16 -14.62 -6.65
C VAL A 56 0.77 -16.11 -6.66
N PHE A 57 0.23 -16.61 -5.55
CA PHE A 57 -0.24 -18.00 -5.42
C PHE A 57 -1.72 -18.19 -5.78
N SER A 58 -2.38 -17.16 -6.32
CA SER A 58 -3.79 -17.21 -6.69
C SER A 58 -3.97 -17.15 -8.21
N SER A 59 -4.56 -18.20 -8.79
CA SER A 59 -4.86 -18.25 -10.23
C SER A 59 -5.73 -17.06 -10.66
N GLY A 60 -5.46 -16.48 -11.83
CA GLY A 60 -6.17 -15.32 -12.38
C GLY A 60 -5.70 -13.94 -11.91
N VAL A 61 -4.86 -13.84 -10.86
CA VAL A 61 -4.33 -12.56 -10.34
C VAL A 61 -2.82 -12.56 -10.09
N ARG A 62 -2.11 -13.62 -10.50
CA ARG A 62 -0.67 -13.79 -10.26
C ARG A 62 0.20 -12.63 -10.73
N LEU A 63 -0.03 -12.12 -11.96
CA LEU A 63 0.72 -10.99 -12.49
C LEU A 63 0.54 -9.73 -11.65
N LEU A 64 -0.69 -9.49 -11.16
CA LEU A 64 -0.99 -8.35 -10.29
C LEU A 64 -0.30 -8.49 -8.93
N GLY A 65 -0.14 -9.72 -8.43
CA GLY A 65 0.68 -10.01 -7.25
C GLY A 65 2.15 -9.65 -7.45
N VAL A 66 2.75 -10.02 -8.58
CA VAL A 66 4.16 -9.67 -8.88
C VAL A 66 4.35 -8.15 -8.97
N ILE A 67 3.45 -7.46 -9.69
CA ILE A 67 3.46 -5.99 -9.78
C ILE A 67 3.30 -5.38 -8.38
N GLY A 68 2.39 -5.92 -7.57
CA GLY A 68 2.15 -5.47 -6.20
C GLY A 68 3.38 -5.61 -5.29
N ILE A 69 4.14 -6.71 -5.40
CA ILE A 69 5.38 -6.91 -4.64
C ILE A 69 6.40 -5.83 -5.00
N VAL A 70 6.66 -5.61 -6.29
CA VAL A 70 7.61 -4.58 -6.74
C VAL A 70 7.19 -3.21 -6.21
N TYR A 71 5.90 -2.90 -6.32
CA TYR A 71 5.39 -1.60 -5.90
C TYR A 71 5.41 -1.41 -4.38
N ALA A 72 5.13 -2.46 -3.60
CA ALA A 72 5.22 -2.44 -2.14
C ALA A 72 6.65 -2.16 -1.64
N LEU A 73 7.68 -2.55 -2.41
CA LEU A 73 9.09 -2.27 -2.10
C LEU A 73 9.52 -0.86 -2.54
N ILE A 74 8.98 -0.35 -3.65
CA ILE A 74 9.28 1.00 -4.14
C ILE A 74 8.90 2.06 -3.10
N ILE A 75 7.76 1.92 -2.43
CA ILE A 75 7.24 2.93 -1.47
C ILE A 75 8.22 3.22 -0.33
N PRO A 76 8.67 2.24 0.49
CA PRO A 76 9.58 2.54 1.61
C PRO A 76 10.96 2.95 1.12
N VAL A 77 11.47 2.36 0.02
CA VAL A 77 12.77 2.74 -0.56
C VAL A 77 12.73 4.20 -1.03
N PHE A 78 11.71 4.58 -1.80
CA PHE A 78 11.54 5.95 -2.24
C PHE A 78 11.34 6.89 -1.04
N GLY A 79 10.55 6.49 -0.05
CA GLY A 79 10.29 7.29 1.15
C GLY A 79 11.53 7.62 1.96
N VAL A 80 12.49 6.69 2.08
CA VAL A 80 13.78 6.93 2.74
C VAL A 80 14.68 7.82 1.90
N ILE A 81 14.82 7.51 0.61
CA ILE A 81 15.70 8.27 -0.29
C ILE A 81 15.19 9.70 -0.50
N GLN A 82 13.88 9.93 -0.40
CA GLN A 82 13.25 11.23 -0.63
C GLN A 82 13.93 12.36 0.12
N ALA A 83 14.39 12.13 1.36
CA ALA A 83 15.00 13.13 2.23
C ALA A 83 16.27 13.76 1.66
N GLY A 84 16.97 13.06 0.75
CA GLY A 84 18.18 13.54 0.08
C GLY A 84 17.97 14.05 -1.34
N LEU A 85 16.75 13.99 -1.89
CA LEU A 85 16.49 14.37 -3.28
C LEU A 85 15.98 15.81 -3.40
N LEU A 86 16.57 16.56 -4.33
CA LEU A 86 16.17 17.93 -4.69
C LEU A 86 15.96 18.85 -3.47
N VAL A 87 16.82 18.74 -2.45
CA VAL A 87 16.73 19.56 -1.23
C VAL A 87 16.77 21.05 -1.58
N GLY A 88 15.87 21.84 -1.00
CA GLY A 88 15.67 23.26 -1.32
C GLY A 88 14.32 23.52 -1.99
N ASP A 89 14.26 24.52 -2.87
CA ASP A 89 13.01 25.03 -3.47
C ASP A 89 12.25 24.00 -4.31
N LEU A 90 12.92 22.95 -4.80
CA LEU A 90 12.32 21.89 -5.61
C LEU A 90 11.94 20.65 -4.80
N HIS A 91 12.23 20.60 -3.51
CA HIS A 91 12.02 19.42 -2.67
C HIS A 91 10.53 19.05 -2.55
N TRP A 92 9.63 20.01 -2.72
CA TRP A 92 8.19 19.75 -2.73
C TRP A 92 7.77 18.82 -3.88
N LEU A 93 8.47 18.81 -5.02
CA LEU A 93 8.20 17.88 -6.13
C LEU A 93 8.39 16.43 -5.69
N ILE A 94 9.46 16.18 -4.92
CA ILE A 94 9.76 14.85 -4.37
C ILE A 94 8.72 14.44 -3.33
N ARG A 95 8.33 15.37 -2.43
CA ARG A 95 7.28 15.12 -1.44
C ARG A 95 5.94 14.80 -2.10
N LEU A 96 5.56 15.55 -3.14
CA LEU A 96 4.36 15.30 -3.92
C LEU A 96 4.43 13.96 -4.65
N ALA A 97 5.56 13.65 -5.29
CA ALA A 97 5.76 12.37 -5.98
C ALA A 97 5.64 11.19 -5.01
N HIS A 98 6.25 11.27 -3.83
CA HIS A 98 6.15 10.22 -2.80
C HIS A 98 4.69 10.02 -2.35
N MET A 99 3.97 11.12 -2.12
CA MET A 99 2.55 11.08 -1.79
C MET A 99 1.72 10.41 -2.89
N LEU A 100 1.95 10.75 -4.16
CA LEU A 100 1.25 10.15 -5.29
C LEU A 100 1.57 8.66 -5.47
N VAL A 101 2.83 8.25 -5.23
CA VAL A 101 3.22 6.84 -5.20
C VAL A 101 2.46 6.09 -4.11
N GLY A 102 2.36 6.67 -2.91
CA GLY A 102 1.57 6.12 -1.80
C GLY A 102 0.07 5.99 -2.13
N ILE A 103 -0.53 7.03 -2.73
CA ILE A 103 -1.95 6.99 -3.19
C ILE A 103 -2.13 5.90 -4.26
N GLY A 104 -1.21 5.81 -5.22
CA GLY A 104 -1.23 4.76 -6.23
C GLY A 104 -1.21 3.37 -5.59
N ALA A 105 -0.44 3.17 -4.51
CA ALA A 105 -0.41 1.89 -3.81
C ALA A 105 -1.75 1.54 -3.18
N MET A 106 -2.45 2.51 -2.60
CA MET A 106 -3.82 2.32 -2.09
C MET A 106 -4.78 1.84 -3.19
N LEU A 107 -4.67 2.39 -4.40
CA LEU A 107 -5.48 1.98 -5.56
C LEU A 107 -5.14 0.55 -6.01
N VAL A 108 -3.85 0.18 -6.03
CA VAL A 108 -3.42 -1.18 -6.39
C VAL A 108 -3.93 -2.19 -5.36
N ILE A 109 -3.84 -1.90 -4.07
CA ILE A 109 -4.38 -2.74 -2.98
C ILE A 109 -5.88 -2.97 -3.18
N GLN A 110 -6.65 -1.91 -3.43
CA GLN A 110 -8.09 -2.03 -3.66
C GLN A 110 -8.40 -2.86 -4.91
N THR A 111 -7.63 -2.68 -5.99
CA THR A 111 -7.78 -3.46 -7.24
C THR A 111 -7.50 -4.94 -7.00
N ILE A 112 -6.43 -5.27 -6.28
CA ILE A 112 -6.07 -6.63 -5.87
C ILE A 112 -7.23 -7.25 -5.08
N TYR A 113 -7.71 -6.56 -4.06
CA TYR A 113 -8.76 -7.06 -3.18
C TYR A 113 -10.06 -7.36 -3.94
N THR A 114 -10.50 -6.44 -4.80
CA THR A 114 -11.71 -6.60 -5.61
C THR A 114 -11.57 -7.75 -6.60
N ARG A 115 -10.48 -7.83 -7.37
CA ARG A 115 -10.27 -8.91 -8.34
C ARG A 115 -10.19 -10.28 -7.68
N TYR A 116 -9.50 -10.38 -6.55
CA TYR A 116 -9.43 -11.61 -5.78
C TYR A 116 -10.81 -12.06 -5.26
N GLY A 117 -11.63 -11.12 -4.80
CA GLY A 117 -13.01 -11.39 -4.38
C GLY A 117 -13.87 -11.99 -5.50
N HIS A 118 -13.83 -11.39 -6.69
CA HIS A 118 -14.59 -11.89 -7.84
C HIS A 118 -14.18 -13.29 -8.28
N LEU A 119 -12.92 -13.68 -8.13
CA LEU A 119 -12.46 -15.03 -8.49
C LEU A 119 -12.88 -16.10 -7.48
N LYS A 120 -13.10 -15.72 -6.21
CA LYS A 120 -13.47 -16.67 -5.15
C LYS A 120 -14.98 -16.83 -4.98
N GLN A 121 -15.79 -15.85 -5.38
CA GLN A 121 -17.26 -15.91 -5.29
C GLN A 121 -17.89 -17.05 -6.12
N PRO A 122 -17.57 -17.25 -7.42
CA PRO A 122 -18.11 -18.35 -8.21
C PRO A 122 -17.66 -19.72 -7.68
N ALA A 123 -16.38 -19.83 -7.31
CA ALA A 123 -15.81 -21.08 -6.81
C ALA A 123 -16.46 -21.55 -5.50
N GLN A 124 -16.88 -20.63 -4.63
CA GLN A 124 -17.59 -20.96 -3.39
C GLN A 124 -19.03 -21.39 -3.63
N GLN A 125 -19.72 -20.83 -4.63
CA GLN A 125 -21.08 -21.23 -4.97
C GLN A 125 -21.14 -22.62 -5.60
N THR A 126 -20.19 -22.97 -6.47
CA THR A 126 -20.10 -24.32 -7.05
C THR A 126 -19.79 -25.38 -5.98
N ALA A 127 -18.88 -25.09 -5.04
CA ALA A 127 -18.52 -26.02 -3.98
C ALA A 127 -19.61 -26.22 -2.91
N ALA A 128 -20.54 -25.26 -2.76
CA ALA A 128 -21.67 -25.38 -1.83
C ALA A 128 -22.89 -26.10 -2.45
N ALA A 129 -22.88 -26.33 -3.76
CA ALA A 129 -23.96 -26.97 -4.51
C ALA A 129 -23.68 -28.45 -4.84
N SER A 130 -22.53 -28.99 -4.41
CA SER A 130 -22.08 -30.38 -4.56
C SER A 130 -22.07 -31.11 -3.22
#